data_AF-A0A7S3ZUH4-F1
#
_entry.id   AF-A0A7S3ZUH4-F1
#
_cell.length_a   1.000
_cell.length_b   1.000
_cell.length_c   1.000
_cell.angle_alpha   90.00
_cell.angle_beta   90.00
_cell.angle_gamma   90.00
#
_symmetry.space_group_name_H-M   'P 1'
#
loop_
_entity.id
_entity.type
_entity.pdbx_description
1 polymer ?
#
loop_
_entity_poly.entity_id
_entity_poly.type
_entity_poly.pdbx_seq_one_letter_code
_entity_poly.pdbx_strand_id
1 'polypeptide(L)'
;MHRWWLLAALPLLTQALAPPVLKARLEAQETRIRELKKRCEDVLPSEDEAALLLDGYYPALDRDAALDHFLLRFVDGVRDGIDLADAESTLRDSLAWRRGVGRIVLEKAQEAVDEASNVTSDASASTTARQKGRWKNAPVQRNLPHKFAVGEFLTDEQLTYVLDGQRARLVCCIQGRRIDEDGLMQALEAQSSPDDHAMSCVDVEEAVDTLAMRRLQHSFLYSKAVNARVCALLSLKTGVLVTVVTVNDLKDVSLRSTKLAGQFRAALGGAARRGDRLFPTLAGPTVIANLPKAIQLLVGLVANLFPVSVRRFLTFARIDSLDDGLRRLLVEPDASAVFLDDVDATIDKMLRRLPPNAKQ
;
A
#
# COMPACT_ATOMS: atom_id res chain seq x y z
N MET A 1 -12.55 -45.21 -41.62
CA MET A 1 -12.31 -44.69 -40.25
C MET A 1 -11.56 -43.37 -40.40
N HIS A 2 -12.20 -42.29 -40.84
CA HIS A 2 -12.99 -41.32 -40.06
C HIS A 2 -12.28 -40.83 -38.78
N ARG A 3 -12.16 -39.55 -38.41
CA ARG A 3 -12.16 -38.20 -39.03
C ARG A 3 -12.19 -37.24 -37.80
N TRP A 4 -11.64 -36.02 -37.92
CA TRP A 4 -11.84 -34.79 -37.08
C TRP A 4 -10.73 -34.57 -36.03
N TRP A 5 -9.94 -33.49 -35.99
CA TRP A 5 -10.14 -32.09 -36.42
C TRP A 5 -11.48 -31.51 -35.98
N LEU A 6 -11.61 -31.29 -34.67
CA LEU A 6 -12.49 -30.29 -34.05
C LEU A 6 -12.09 -30.17 -32.57
N LEU A 7 -11.18 -29.23 -32.30
CA LEU A 7 -11.16 -28.31 -31.16
C LEU A 7 -10.01 -27.30 -31.37
N ALA A 8 -9.98 -26.72 -32.57
CA ALA A 8 -9.71 -25.29 -32.66
C ALA A 8 -10.96 -24.59 -32.07
N ALA A 9 -10.74 -23.52 -31.31
CA ALA A 9 -11.75 -22.71 -30.63
C ALA A 9 -12.34 -23.32 -29.35
N LEU A 10 -11.50 -23.44 -28.32
CA LEU A 10 -11.73 -22.59 -27.14
C LEU A 10 -10.39 -21.94 -26.83
N PRO A 11 -10.22 -20.61 -26.93
CA PRO A 11 -9.30 -20.01 -25.98
C PRO A 11 -9.86 -20.48 -24.63
N LEU A 12 -9.10 -21.28 -23.88
CA LEU A 12 -9.20 -21.18 -22.44
C LEU A 12 -8.80 -19.73 -22.16
N LEU A 13 -9.79 -18.85 -22.30
CA LEU A 13 -9.98 -17.71 -21.45
C LEU A 13 -10.05 -18.32 -20.04
N THR A 14 -8.90 -18.70 -19.51
CA THR A 14 -8.51 -18.07 -18.26
C THR A 14 -8.58 -16.58 -18.56
N GLN A 15 -9.78 -16.01 -18.44
CA GLN A 15 -9.90 -14.72 -17.81
C GLN A 15 -9.28 -14.93 -16.42
N ALA A 16 -7.94 -15.00 -16.37
CA ALA A 16 -7.23 -14.28 -15.34
C ALA A 16 -7.96 -12.95 -15.31
N LEU A 17 -8.51 -12.61 -14.15
CA LEU A 17 -9.15 -11.33 -13.94
C LEU A 17 -8.06 -10.29 -14.26
N ALA A 18 -7.99 -9.91 -15.54
CA ALA A 18 -7.04 -8.93 -16.00
C ALA A 18 -7.42 -7.70 -15.19
N PRO A 19 -6.49 -7.16 -14.39
CA PRO A 19 -6.80 -5.99 -13.61
C PRO A 19 -7.41 -4.96 -14.56
N PRO A 20 -8.51 -4.31 -14.15
CA PRO A 20 -9.27 -3.43 -15.02
C PRO A 20 -8.32 -2.36 -15.57
N VAL A 21 -8.34 -2.24 -16.90
CA VAL A 21 -7.48 -1.34 -17.64
C VAL A 21 -7.74 0.08 -17.14
N LEU A 22 -6.68 0.78 -16.74
CA LEU A 22 -6.70 2.11 -16.14
C LEU A 22 -7.51 3.09 -16.99
N LYS A 23 -7.34 3.03 -18.32
CA LYS A 23 -8.11 3.82 -19.28
C LYS A 23 -9.61 3.56 -19.17
N ALA A 24 -10.03 2.30 -19.15
CA ALA A 24 -11.45 1.94 -19.04
C ALA A 24 -12.04 2.37 -17.68
N ARG A 25 -11.24 2.33 -16.59
CA ARG A 25 -11.67 2.85 -15.28
C ARG A 25 -11.85 4.37 -15.30
N LEU A 26 -10.94 5.11 -15.94
CA LEU A 26 -11.08 6.56 -16.12
C LEU A 26 -12.35 6.90 -16.91
N GLU A 27 -12.58 6.22 -18.04
CA GLU A 27 -13.78 6.41 -18.86
C GLU A 27 -15.07 6.11 -18.06
N ALA A 28 -15.06 5.03 -17.28
CA ALA A 28 -16.21 4.66 -16.45
C ALA A 28 -16.50 5.66 -15.32
N GLN A 29 -15.51 6.42 -14.86
CA GLN A 29 -15.65 7.40 -13.78
C GLN A 29 -15.63 8.86 -14.27
N GLU A 30 -15.57 9.11 -15.59
CA GLU A 30 -15.33 10.43 -16.17
C GLU A 30 -16.31 11.49 -15.65
N THR A 31 -17.61 11.19 -15.61
CA THR A 31 -18.64 12.12 -15.11
C THR A 31 -18.39 12.50 -13.66
N ARG A 32 -18.06 11.51 -12.80
CA ARG A 32 -17.80 11.77 -11.38
C ARG A 32 -16.52 12.55 -11.17
N ILE A 33 -15.47 12.25 -11.92
CA ILE A 33 -14.21 13.00 -11.89
C ILE A 33 -14.46 14.47 -12.26
N ARG A 34 -15.21 14.71 -13.35
CA ARG A 34 -15.57 16.06 -13.80
C ARG A 34 -16.38 16.83 -12.76
N GLU A 35 -17.36 16.19 -12.14
CA GLU A 35 -18.16 16.81 -11.08
C GLU A 35 -17.33 17.11 -9.82
N LEU A 36 -16.45 16.18 -9.41
CA LEU A 36 -15.55 16.38 -8.28
C LEU A 36 -14.56 17.53 -8.55
N LYS A 37 -13.99 17.60 -9.76
CA LYS A 37 -13.15 18.73 -10.21
C LYS A 37 -13.87 20.06 -10.03
N LYS A 38 -15.12 20.15 -10.50
CA LYS A 38 -15.94 21.37 -10.38
C LYS A 38 -16.23 21.75 -8.92
N ARG A 39 -16.55 20.77 -8.07
CA ARG A 39 -16.86 20.99 -6.65
C ARG A 39 -15.65 21.44 -5.84
N CYS A 40 -14.44 21.04 -6.26
CA CYS A 40 -13.20 21.29 -5.53
C CYS A 40 -12.25 22.24 -6.26
N GLU A 41 -12.72 22.98 -7.26
CA GLU A 41 -11.88 23.84 -8.12
C GLU A 41 -10.98 24.78 -7.32
N ASP A 42 -11.50 25.29 -6.19
CA ASP A 42 -10.81 26.19 -5.27
C ASP A 42 -9.61 25.57 -4.54
N VAL A 43 -9.54 24.23 -4.45
CA VAL A 43 -8.45 23.52 -3.76
C VAL A 43 -7.59 22.66 -4.67
N LEU A 44 -7.90 22.53 -5.96
CA LEU A 44 -7.11 21.70 -6.87
C LEU A 44 -5.64 22.19 -6.96
N PRO A 45 -4.65 21.28 -7.02
CA PRO A 45 -3.24 21.66 -7.10
C PRO A 45 -2.93 22.58 -8.29
N SER A 46 -2.14 23.63 -8.12
CA SER A 46 -1.57 24.38 -9.25
C SER A 46 -0.52 23.55 -10.02
N GLU A 47 0.04 24.05 -11.12
CA GLU A 47 1.16 23.37 -11.81
C GLU A 47 2.38 23.20 -10.90
N ASP A 48 2.75 24.24 -10.14
CA ASP A 48 3.90 24.20 -9.23
C ASP A 48 3.71 23.21 -8.06
N GLU A 49 2.46 22.93 -7.69
CA GLU A 49 2.13 21.98 -6.63
C GLU A 49 1.99 20.53 -7.14
N ALA A 50 1.73 20.33 -8.43
CA ALA A 50 1.32 19.05 -9.00
C ALA A 50 2.34 17.92 -8.75
N ALA A 51 3.64 18.22 -8.87
CA ALA A 51 4.72 17.26 -8.67
C ALA A 51 4.74 16.64 -7.26
N LEU A 52 4.37 17.44 -6.25
CA LEU A 52 4.34 16.99 -4.87
C LEU A 52 3.00 16.34 -4.54
N LEU A 53 1.88 16.96 -4.95
CA LEU A 53 0.55 16.61 -4.47
C LEU A 53 -0.10 15.44 -5.21
N LEU A 54 0.24 15.18 -6.47
CA LEU A 54 -0.42 14.18 -7.33
C LEU A 54 0.27 12.82 -7.35
N ASP A 55 0.86 12.40 -6.23
CA ASP A 55 1.41 11.05 -5.99
C ASP A 55 2.32 10.50 -7.11
N GLY A 56 3.02 11.36 -7.86
CA GLY A 56 3.95 10.93 -8.92
C GLY A 56 3.33 10.65 -10.30
N TYR A 57 2.04 10.93 -10.51
CA TYR A 57 1.47 10.96 -11.87
C TYR A 57 2.04 12.11 -12.72
N TYR A 58 2.42 13.21 -12.05
CA TYR A 58 3.16 14.32 -12.63
C TYR A 58 4.65 14.20 -12.25
N PRO A 59 5.61 14.48 -13.16
CA PRO A 59 5.45 15.03 -14.51
C PRO A 59 5.33 13.97 -15.62
N ALA A 60 5.09 12.70 -15.29
CA ALA A 60 4.96 11.64 -16.29
C ALA A 60 3.77 11.86 -17.26
N LEU A 61 2.76 12.61 -16.80
CA LEU A 61 1.64 13.12 -17.57
C LEU A 61 1.59 14.66 -17.48
N ASP A 62 0.86 15.31 -18.38
CA ASP A 62 0.44 16.70 -18.17
C ASP A 62 -0.42 16.83 -16.90
N ARG A 63 -0.57 18.06 -16.39
CA ARG A 63 -1.25 18.30 -15.12
C ARG A 63 -2.69 17.78 -15.12
N ASP A 64 -3.45 18.00 -16.18
CA ASP A 64 -4.88 17.69 -16.20
C ASP A 64 -5.12 16.18 -16.24
N ALA A 65 -4.32 15.47 -17.04
CA ALA A 65 -4.30 14.01 -17.05
C ALA A 65 -3.80 13.45 -15.70
N ALA A 66 -2.69 13.97 -15.15
CA ALA A 66 -2.20 13.56 -13.83
C ALA A 66 -3.28 13.74 -12.75
N LEU A 67 -4.03 14.84 -12.82
CA LEU A 67 -5.13 15.13 -11.92
C LEU A 67 -6.28 14.12 -12.10
N ASP A 68 -6.66 13.74 -13.33
CA ASP A 68 -7.67 12.70 -13.54
C ASP A 68 -7.27 11.35 -12.93
N HIS A 69 -6.01 10.95 -13.12
CA HIS A 69 -5.47 9.72 -12.52
C HIS A 69 -5.42 9.77 -10.99
N PHE A 70 -5.12 10.94 -10.42
CA PHE A 70 -5.17 11.16 -8.97
C PHE A 70 -6.61 11.10 -8.45
N LEU A 71 -7.53 11.83 -9.07
CA LEU A 71 -8.95 11.89 -8.68
C LEU A 71 -9.67 10.56 -8.85
N LEU A 72 -9.23 9.72 -9.80
CA LEU A 72 -9.72 8.35 -9.92
C LEU A 72 -9.64 7.61 -8.58
N ARG A 73 -8.58 7.80 -7.79
CA ARG A 73 -8.43 7.17 -6.47
C ARG A 73 -9.49 7.59 -5.46
N PHE A 74 -10.08 8.77 -5.61
CA PHE A 74 -11.13 9.29 -4.72
C PHE A 74 -12.52 8.80 -5.13
N VAL A 75 -12.75 8.62 -6.43
CA VAL A 75 -14.06 8.18 -6.96
C VAL A 75 -14.17 6.67 -7.18
N ASP A 76 -13.04 5.96 -7.29
CA ASP A 76 -12.99 4.52 -7.58
C ASP A 76 -12.96 3.65 -6.30
N GLY A 77 -12.51 4.21 -5.18
CA GLY A 77 -12.59 3.58 -3.84
C GLY A 77 -14.02 3.42 -3.32
N VAL A 78 -14.95 3.97 -4.08
CA VAL A 78 -16.39 3.94 -3.89
C VAL A 78 -16.96 2.72 -4.61
N ARG A 79 -17.06 1.61 -3.88
CA ARG A 79 -18.04 0.59 -4.22
C ARG A 79 -19.07 0.50 -3.13
N ASP A 80 -20.31 0.69 -3.56
CA ASP A 80 -21.54 0.69 -2.77
C ASP A 80 -21.71 1.92 -1.85
N GLY A 81 -22.05 3.08 -2.45
CA GLY A 81 -22.79 4.13 -1.73
C GLY A 81 -22.03 5.35 -1.18
N ILE A 82 -20.79 5.61 -1.60
CA ILE A 82 -20.15 6.92 -1.30
C ILE A 82 -20.73 7.95 -2.27
N ASP A 83 -21.35 8.98 -1.72
CA ASP A 83 -21.84 10.12 -2.50
C ASP A 83 -20.66 11.05 -2.85
N LEU A 84 -20.77 11.82 -3.92
CA LEU A 84 -19.76 12.79 -4.32
C LEU A 84 -19.40 13.78 -3.20
N ALA A 85 -20.30 14.02 -2.25
CA ALA A 85 -20.04 14.82 -1.07
C ALA A 85 -18.94 14.23 -0.17
N ASP A 86 -18.92 12.91 0.02
CA ASP A 86 -17.89 12.24 0.81
C ASP A 86 -16.55 12.24 0.07
N ALA A 87 -16.56 12.05 -1.26
CA ALA A 87 -15.36 12.14 -2.09
C ALA A 87 -14.77 13.56 -2.07
N GLU A 88 -15.62 14.59 -2.13
CA GLU A 88 -15.25 16.00 -1.97
C GLU A 88 -14.62 16.27 -0.60
N SER A 89 -15.27 15.84 0.48
CA SER A 89 -14.74 16.00 1.84
C SER A 89 -13.37 15.32 2.00
N THR A 90 -13.25 14.08 1.50
CA THR A 90 -12.00 13.31 1.54
C THR A 90 -10.89 13.96 0.72
N LEU A 91 -11.21 14.48 -0.47
CA LEU A 91 -10.25 15.19 -1.32
C LEU A 91 -9.75 16.47 -0.66
N ARG A 92 -10.67 17.27 -0.10
CA ARG A 92 -10.33 18.51 0.61
C ARG A 92 -9.43 18.25 1.82
N ASP A 93 -9.75 17.26 2.66
CA ASP A 93 -8.93 16.86 3.81
C ASP A 93 -7.54 16.35 3.36
N SER A 94 -7.50 15.49 2.33
CA SER A 94 -6.24 15.00 1.76
C SER A 94 -5.36 16.16 1.26
N LEU A 95 -5.88 17.04 0.41
CA LEU A 95 -5.12 18.17 -0.13
C LEU A 95 -4.70 19.17 0.95
N ALA A 96 -5.55 19.43 1.94
CA ALA A 96 -5.20 20.29 3.08
C ALA A 96 -4.04 19.70 3.89
N TRP A 97 -4.09 18.41 4.22
CA TRP A 97 -3.01 17.71 4.92
C TRP A 97 -1.72 17.74 4.09
N ARG A 98 -1.79 17.41 2.79
CA ARG A 98 -0.63 17.36 1.90
C ARG A 98 0.06 18.72 1.73
N ARG A 99 -0.69 19.82 1.73
CA ARG A 99 -0.13 21.19 1.67
C ARG A 99 0.42 21.65 3.00
N GLY A 100 -0.28 21.33 4.08
CA GLY A 100 0.10 21.72 5.42
C GLY A 100 1.04 20.68 6.01
N VAL A 101 0.53 20.00 7.01
CA VAL A 101 1.35 19.29 7.97
C VAL A 101 1.99 18.02 7.35
N GLY A 102 1.35 17.40 6.35
CA GLY A 102 1.85 16.25 5.60
C GLY A 102 2.88 16.55 4.51
N ARG A 103 3.17 17.83 4.23
CA ARG A 103 4.06 18.23 3.13
C ARG A 103 5.44 17.57 3.20
N ILE A 104 6.07 17.61 4.38
CA ILE A 104 7.41 17.05 4.59
C ILE A 104 7.43 15.52 4.40
N VAL A 105 6.31 14.85 4.67
CA VAL A 105 6.16 13.40 4.44
C VAL A 105 6.19 13.11 2.95
N LEU A 106 5.47 13.92 2.16
CA LEU A 106 5.45 13.77 0.71
C LEU A 106 6.80 14.08 0.07
N GLU A 107 7.50 15.11 0.54
CA GLU A 107 8.82 15.50 0.03
C GLU A 107 9.83 14.38 0.28
N LYS A 108 9.93 13.87 1.52
CA LYS A 108 10.79 12.71 1.85
C LYS A 108 10.42 11.46 1.05
N ALA A 109 9.13 11.23 0.81
CA ALA A 109 8.66 10.09 0.02
C ALA A 109 9.02 10.25 -1.46
N GLN A 110 8.93 11.47 -2.00
CA GLN A 110 9.35 11.79 -3.37
C GLN A 110 10.83 11.53 -3.55
N GLU A 111 11.68 12.12 -2.70
CA GLU A 111 13.13 11.93 -2.74
C GLU A 111 13.53 10.45 -2.67
N ALA A 112 12.88 9.70 -1.76
CA ALA A 112 13.13 8.28 -1.61
C ALA A 112 12.74 7.47 -2.85
N VAL A 113 11.58 7.75 -3.44
CA VAL A 113 11.09 7.04 -4.64
C VAL A 113 11.93 7.40 -5.86
N ASP A 114 12.29 8.67 -6.02
CA ASP A 114 13.11 9.14 -7.14
C ASP A 114 14.49 8.47 -7.07
N GLU A 115 15.15 8.43 -5.91
CA GLU A 115 16.43 7.73 -5.74
C GLU A 115 16.30 6.20 -5.88
N ALA A 116 15.24 5.61 -5.33
CA ALA A 116 15.00 4.17 -5.42
C ALA A 116 14.68 3.71 -6.86
N SER A 117 14.09 4.60 -7.67
CA SER A 117 13.71 4.36 -9.06
C SER A 117 14.80 4.77 -10.06
N ASN A 118 15.66 5.73 -9.71
CA ASN A 118 16.79 6.16 -10.51
C ASN A 118 17.90 5.10 -10.51
N VAL A 119 17.78 4.14 -11.43
CA VAL A 119 18.94 3.40 -11.94
C VAL A 119 19.41 4.12 -13.20
N THR A 120 20.38 5.02 -13.04
CA THR A 120 21.27 5.42 -14.13
C THR A 120 21.97 4.18 -14.68
N SER A 121 22.31 4.21 -15.96
CA SER A 121 22.94 3.15 -16.73
C SER A 121 24.35 2.74 -16.24
N ASP A 122 24.84 3.29 -15.12
CA ASP A 122 26.20 3.10 -14.65
C ASP A 122 26.49 1.64 -14.31
N ALA A 123 27.31 1.04 -15.17
CA ALA A 123 27.71 -0.35 -15.16
C ALA A 123 28.84 -0.66 -14.16
N SER A 124 29.25 0.30 -13.32
CA SER A 124 30.47 0.16 -12.50
C SER A 124 30.23 -0.29 -11.05
N ALA A 125 29.00 -0.32 -10.54
CA ALA A 125 28.72 -0.80 -9.20
C ALA A 125 28.47 -2.33 -9.18
N SER A 126 29.57 -3.07 -9.21
CA SER A 126 29.67 -4.46 -8.71
C SER A 126 29.15 -4.51 -7.26
N THR A 127 28.24 -5.39 -6.84
CA THR A 127 28.24 -6.85 -7.03
C THR A 127 26.86 -7.43 -7.34
N THR A 128 26.85 -8.32 -8.34
CA THR A 128 25.73 -9.00 -9.02
C THR A 128 25.02 -8.18 -10.10
N ALA A 129 25.37 -8.48 -11.36
CA ALA A 129 24.78 -7.99 -12.61
C ALA A 129 23.28 -8.34 -12.80
N ARG A 130 22.51 -8.57 -11.73
CA ARG A 130 21.08 -8.91 -11.72
C ARG A 130 20.19 -7.84 -11.07
N GLN A 131 20.76 -6.72 -10.62
CA GLN A 131 20.02 -5.61 -10.00
C GLN A 131 19.80 -4.37 -10.91
N LYS A 132 20.26 -4.40 -12.17
CA LYS A 132 19.95 -3.31 -13.12
C LYS A 132 18.43 -3.23 -13.33
N GLY A 133 17.83 -2.11 -12.91
CA GLY A 133 16.40 -1.84 -13.06
C GLY A 133 15.48 -2.40 -11.96
N ARG A 134 16.03 -2.86 -10.81
CA ARG A 134 15.25 -3.28 -9.64
C ARG A 134 15.17 -2.16 -8.59
N TRP A 135 14.02 -2.09 -7.91
CA TRP A 135 13.77 -1.20 -6.79
C TRP A 135 14.80 -1.38 -5.67
N LYS A 136 15.23 -0.27 -5.06
CA LYS A 136 16.14 -0.25 -3.91
C LYS A 136 15.40 0.19 -2.65
N ASN A 137 15.42 -0.62 -1.59
CA ASN A 137 14.79 -0.27 -0.31
C ASN A 137 15.60 0.77 0.50
N ALA A 138 16.92 0.86 0.29
CA ALA A 138 17.79 1.69 1.12
C ALA A 138 17.41 3.19 1.15
N PRO A 139 17.04 3.85 0.03
CA PRO A 139 16.57 5.24 0.06
C PRO A 139 15.29 5.44 0.89
N VAL A 140 14.39 4.46 0.88
CA VAL A 140 13.15 4.47 1.70
C VAL A 140 13.49 4.36 3.18
N GLN A 141 14.34 3.40 3.55
CA GLN A 141 14.78 3.22 4.94
C GLN A 141 15.53 4.45 5.46
N ARG A 142 16.34 5.09 4.62
CA ARG A 142 17.13 6.28 5.00
C ARG A 142 16.27 7.51 5.30
N ASN A 143 15.15 7.64 4.59
CA ASN A 143 14.21 8.77 4.71
C ASN A 143 13.04 8.50 5.66
N LEU A 144 12.92 7.27 6.18
CA LEU A 144 11.92 6.89 7.16
C LEU A 144 11.98 7.80 8.41
N PRO A 145 10.88 8.47 8.81
CA PRO A 145 10.81 9.16 10.08
C PRO A 145 11.14 8.24 11.23
N HIS A 146 11.88 8.74 12.23
CA HIS A 146 12.25 7.94 13.41
C HIS A 146 12.98 6.62 13.10
N LYS A 147 13.71 6.56 11.96
CA LYS A 147 14.39 5.35 11.45
C LYS A 147 15.30 4.62 12.43
N PHE A 148 15.79 5.25 13.49
CA PHE A 148 16.61 4.55 14.48
C PHE A 148 15.75 3.57 15.28
N ALA A 149 14.67 4.03 15.90
CA ALA A 149 13.73 3.13 16.57
C ALA A 149 12.97 2.26 15.56
N VAL A 150 12.46 2.83 14.47
CA VAL A 150 11.64 2.01 13.54
C VAL A 150 12.49 1.01 12.76
N GLY A 151 13.66 1.43 12.27
CA GLY A 151 14.53 0.58 11.45
C GLY A 151 15.27 -0.50 12.23
N GLU A 152 15.43 -0.35 13.55
CA GLU A 152 15.95 -1.42 14.42
C GLU A 152 14.93 -2.56 14.57
N PHE A 153 13.64 -2.22 14.70
CA PHE A 153 12.59 -3.19 15.03
C PHE A 153 11.76 -3.66 13.83
N LEU A 154 11.72 -2.89 12.74
CA LEU A 154 11.02 -3.21 11.49
C LEU A 154 12.03 -3.31 10.33
N THR A 155 12.86 -4.35 10.35
CA THR A 155 13.82 -4.64 9.28
C THR A 155 13.17 -5.40 8.11
N ASP A 156 13.95 -5.68 7.06
CA ASP A 156 13.53 -6.54 5.93
C ASP A 156 13.16 -7.98 6.35
N GLU A 157 13.44 -8.40 7.60
CA GLU A 157 12.94 -9.67 8.15
C GLU A 157 11.51 -9.58 8.68
N GLN A 158 11.10 -8.42 9.20
CA GLN A 158 9.76 -8.17 9.76
C GLN A 158 8.80 -7.62 8.72
N LEU A 159 9.27 -6.74 7.84
CA LEU A 159 8.45 -6.04 6.87
C LEU A 159 9.23 -5.85 5.57
N THR A 160 8.68 -6.32 4.45
CA THR A 160 9.33 -6.15 3.15
C THR A 160 8.33 -5.86 2.04
N TYR A 161 8.83 -5.28 0.94
CA TYR A 161 8.06 -5.00 -0.26
C TYR A 161 8.58 -5.83 -1.42
N VAL A 162 7.68 -6.59 -2.06
CA VAL A 162 7.95 -7.30 -3.31
C VAL A 162 7.26 -6.54 -4.44
N LEU A 163 8.08 -6.02 -5.34
CA LEU A 163 7.65 -5.26 -6.51
C LEU A 163 7.74 -6.15 -7.77
N ASP A 164 6.62 -6.33 -8.47
CA ASP A 164 6.60 -7.00 -9.77
C ASP A 164 5.90 -6.12 -10.82
N GLY A 165 6.72 -5.52 -11.68
CA GLY A 165 6.25 -4.67 -12.76
C GLY A 165 5.60 -5.42 -13.93
N GLN A 166 5.80 -6.73 -14.07
CA GLN A 166 5.12 -7.55 -15.09
C GLN A 166 3.70 -7.90 -14.64
N ARG A 167 3.53 -8.19 -13.35
CA ARG A 167 2.22 -8.51 -12.76
C ARG A 167 1.42 -7.29 -12.31
N ALA A 168 2.00 -6.09 -12.40
CA ALA A 168 1.44 -4.87 -11.84
C ALA A 168 1.13 -5.02 -10.34
N ARG A 169 2.11 -5.50 -9.57
CA ARG A 169 1.97 -5.80 -8.14
C ARG A 169 2.97 -5.02 -7.30
N LEU A 170 2.45 -4.48 -6.20
CA LEU A 170 3.23 -4.09 -5.03
C LEU A 170 2.68 -4.86 -3.83
N VAL A 171 3.46 -5.81 -3.31
CA VAL A 171 3.07 -6.63 -2.16
C VAL A 171 3.86 -6.18 -0.94
N CYS A 172 3.17 -5.69 0.08
CA CYS A 172 3.73 -5.47 1.41
C CYS A 172 3.55 -6.74 2.25
N CYS A 173 4.64 -7.37 2.64
CA CYS A 173 4.63 -8.56 3.47
C CYS A 173 5.10 -8.23 4.89
N ILE A 174 4.36 -8.69 5.90
CA ILE A 174 4.60 -8.42 7.32
C ILE A 174 4.68 -9.75 8.08
N GLN A 175 5.79 -10.01 8.76
CA GLN A 175 5.96 -11.14 9.68
C GLN A 175 5.67 -10.70 11.12
N GLY A 176 4.39 -10.79 11.51
CA GLY A 176 3.93 -10.32 12.81
C GLY A 176 4.68 -10.95 13.99
N ARG A 177 5.08 -12.23 13.90
CA ARG A 177 5.79 -12.93 14.99
C ARG A 177 7.15 -12.35 15.32
N ARG A 178 7.77 -11.64 14.37
CA ARG A 178 9.12 -11.09 14.50
C ARG A 178 9.13 -9.64 14.98
N ILE A 179 7.95 -9.03 15.17
CA ILE A 179 7.84 -7.65 15.64
C ILE A 179 7.84 -7.64 17.16
N ASP A 180 8.86 -7.04 17.76
CA ASP A 180 8.86 -6.73 19.19
C ASP A 180 8.11 -5.42 19.43
N GLU A 181 6.79 -5.54 19.63
CA GLU A 181 5.88 -4.41 19.83
C GLU A 181 6.28 -3.56 21.04
N ASP A 182 6.68 -4.20 22.15
CA ASP A 182 7.02 -3.50 23.39
C ASP A 182 8.36 -2.76 23.24
N GLY A 183 9.38 -3.44 22.70
CA GLY A 183 10.69 -2.85 22.46
C GLY A 183 10.63 -1.66 21.50
N LEU A 184 9.86 -1.77 20.40
CA LEU A 184 9.66 -0.68 19.45
C LEU A 184 9.01 0.53 20.11
N MET A 185 7.94 0.34 20.89
CA MET A 185 7.25 1.44 21.55
C MET A 185 8.14 2.10 22.62
N GLN A 186 8.94 1.32 23.34
CA GLN A 186 9.90 1.85 24.30
C GLN A 186 11.01 2.66 23.61
N ALA A 187 11.57 2.15 22.52
CA ALA A 187 12.58 2.85 21.73
C ALA A 187 12.02 4.15 21.13
N LEU A 188 10.79 4.09 20.60
CA LEU A 188 10.10 5.26 20.08
C LEU A 188 9.76 6.28 21.15
N GLU A 189 9.59 5.92 22.42
CA GLU A 189 9.39 6.89 23.50
C GLU A 189 10.72 7.52 23.89
N ALA A 190 11.77 6.71 24.03
CA ALA A 190 13.10 7.14 24.47
C ALA A 190 13.88 7.94 23.42
N GLN A 191 13.55 7.79 22.13
CA GLN A 191 14.24 8.48 21.06
C GLN A 191 14.09 10.00 21.21
N SER A 192 15.18 10.73 21.05
CA SER A 192 15.14 12.17 20.70
C SER A 192 15.30 12.28 19.20
N SER A 193 14.37 12.94 18.50
CA SER A 193 14.43 13.05 17.04
C SER A 193 14.35 14.51 16.60
N PRO A 194 15.19 14.95 15.64
CA PRO A 194 14.99 16.24 14.97
C PRO A 194 13.60 16.33 14.30
N ASP A 195 13.03 15.18 13.91
CA ASP A 195 11.68 15.08 13.35
C ASP A 195 10.57 15.41 14.36
N ASP A 196 10.87 15.52 15.67
CA ASP A 196 9.87 15.80 16.70
C ASP A 196 9.23 17.18 16.55
N HIS A 197 9.95 18.15 15.97
CA HIS A 197 9.39 19.46 15.63
C HIS A 197 8.48 19.42 14.39
N ALA A 198 8.68 18.43 13.51
CA ALA A 198 7.83 18.20 12.36
C ALA A 198 6.55 17.43 12.73
N MET A 199 6.42 16.89 13.95
CA MET A 199 5.29 16.08 14.43
C MET A 199 3.94 16.81 14.52
N SER A 200 3.91 18.13 14.29
CA SER A 200 2.65 18.82 13.98
C SER A 200 2.01 18.29 12.68
N CYS A 201 2.78 17.51 11.87
CA CYS A 201 2.40 16.71 10.69
C CYS A 201 1.29 15.68 10.88
N VAL A 202 0.99 15.31 12.11
CA VAL A 202 -0.05 14.30 12.41
C VAL A 202 -1.24 15.03 13.03
N ASP A 203 -2.29 15.26 12.23
CA ASP A 203 -3.62 15.51 12.78
C ASP A 203 -4.00 14.31 13.61
N VAL A 204 -4.01 14.53 14.90
CA VAL A 204 -4.19 13.48 15.89
C VAL A 204 -5.66 13.10 15.87
N GLU A 205 -5.98 11.86 15.49
CA GLU A 205 -7.26 11.29 15.93
C GLU A 205 -7.28 11.32 17.47
N GLU A 206 -8.45 11.55 18.06
CA GLU A 206 -8.68 11.77 19.50
C GLU A 206 -8.11 10.67 20.43
N ALA A 207 -7.71 9.51 19.88
CA ALA A 207 -7.22 8.33 20.58
C ALA A 207 -5.67 8.15 20.62
N VAL A 208 -4.87 9.21 20.36
CA VAL A 208 -3.40 9.12 20.43
C VAL A 208 -2.84 9.78 21.69
N ASP A 209 -2.60 8.94 22.69
CA ASP A 209 -2.27 9.39 24.05
C ASP A 209 -0.76 9.52 24.33
N THR A 210 0.13 9.06 23.43
CA THR A 210 1.59 9.11 23.67
C THR A 210 2.40 9.58 22.47
N LEU A 211 3.62 10.06 22.75
CA LEU A 211 4.58 10.49 21.73
C LEU A 211 5.01 9.32 20.86
N ALA A 212 5.30 8.15 21.44
CA ALA A 212 5.63 6.95 20.67
C ALA A 212 4.55 6.56 19.64
N MET A 213 3.27 6.64 20.01
CA MET A 213 2.17 6.34 19.09
C MET A 213 2.14 7.32 17.90
N ARG A 214 2.35 8.62 18.16
CA ARG A 214 2.40 9.64 17.10
C ARG A 214 3.56 9.38 16.14
N ARG A 215 4.76 9.13 16.68
CA ARG A 215 5.98 8.84 15.89
C ARG A 215 5.80 7.60 15.01
N LEU A 216 5.15 6.57 15.55
CA LEU A 216 4.83 5.37 14.80
C LEU A 216 3.82 5.67 13.66
N GLN A 217 2.75 6.42 13.95
CA GLN A 217 1.79 6.83 12.93
C GLN A 217 2.42 7.64 11.80
N HIS A 218 3.30 8.59 12.14
CA HIS A 218 4.05 9.39 11.18
C HIS A 218 4.88 8.51 10.23
N SER A 219 5.56 7.49 10.77
CA SER A 219 6.35 6.53 10.00
C SER A 219 5.48 5.68 9.05
N PHE A 220 4.27 5.31 9.48
CA PHE A 220 3.32 4.60 8.63
C PHE A 220 2.70 5.49 7.53
N LEU A 221 2.42 6.76 7.82
CA LEU A 221 1.96 7.70 6.79
C LEU A 221 3.04 7.97 5.74
N TYR A 222 4.31 8.04 6.14
CA TYR A 222 5.44 8.05 5.20
C TYR A 222 5.44 6.81 4.30
N SER A 223 5.27 5.62 4.88
CA SER A 223 5.21 4.38 4.11
C SER A 223 4.04 4.38 3.12
N LYS A 224 2.87 4.94 3.50
CA LYS A 224 1.72 5.11 2.60
C LYS A 224 2.03 6.10 1.46
N ALA A 225 2.71 7.21 1.72
CA ALA A 225 3.12 8.17 0.70
C ALA A 225 4.09 7.56 -0.32
N VAL A 226 5.08 6.77 0.14
CA VAL A 226 5.98 5.99 -0.73
C VAL A 226 5.16 5.01 -1.58
N ASN A 227 4.27 4.24 -0.96
CA ASN A 227 3.43 3.27 -1.66
C ASN A 227 2.52 3.91 -2.71
N ALA A 228 1.95 5.09 -2.42
CA ALA A 228 1.12 5.83 -3.36
C ALA A 228 1.90 6.17 -4.64
N ARG A 229 3.12 6.69 -4.47
CA ARG A 229 4.03 7.04 -5.56
C ARG A 229 4.45 5.83 -6.40
N VAL A 230 4.85 4.74 -5.74
CA VAL A 230 5.22 3.50 -6.44
C VAL A 230 4.02 2.94 -7.21
N CYS A 231 2.83 2.91 -6.59
CA CYS A 231 1.62 2.46 -7.24
C CYS A 231 1.24 3.33 -8.45
N ALA A 232 1.37 4.66 -8.36
CA ALA A 232 1.11 5.56 -9.47
C ALA A 232 2.04 5.27 -10.67
N LEU A 233 3.35 5.19 -10.42
CA LEU A 233 4.34 4.87 -11.45
C LEU A 233 4.11 3.50 -12.10
N LEU A 234 3.81 2.48 -11.31
CA LEU A 234 3.43 1.17 -11.83
C LEU A 234 2.13 1.22 -12.62
N SER A 235 1.16 2.03 -12.18
CA SER A 235 -0.14 2.13 -12.84
C SER A 235 0.02 2.70 -14.24
N LEU A 236 0.83 3.75 -14.39
CA LEU A 236 1.18 4.33 -15.68
C LEU A 236 1.93 3.33 -16.57
N LYS A 237 2.91 2.63 -15.99
CA LYS A 237 3.73 1.65 -16.72
C LYS A 237 2.92 0.46 -17.24
N THR A 238 1.97 -0.02 -16.45
CA THR A 238 1.26 -1.29 -16.71
C THR A 238 -0.13 -1.08 -17.30
N GLY A 239 -0.66 0.15 -17.29
CA GLY A 239 -2.01 0.44 -17.74
C GLY A 239 -3.09 -0.13 -16.83
N VAL A 240 -2.79 -0.37 -15.56
CA VAL A 240 -3.68 -0.95 -14.55
C VAL A 240 -3.69 -0.03 -13.33
N LEU A 241 -4.83 0.15 -12.65
CA LEU A 241 -4.81 0.84 -11.35
C LEU A 241 -4.20 -0.06 -10.25
N VAL A 242 -2.92 0.12 -9.96
CA VAL A 242 -2.20 -0.71 -8.98
C VAL A 242 -2.53 -0.29 -7.55
N THR A 243 -2.79 -1.25 -6.69
CA THR A 243 -3.01 -1.07 -5.24
C THR A 243 -1.99 -1.87 -4.45
N VAL A 244 -1.78 -1.54 -3.17
CA VAL A 244 -0.94 -2.32 -2.27
C VAL A 244 -1.68 -3.59 -1.86
N VAL A 245 -1.12 -4.75 -2.20
CA VAL A 245 -1.53 -6.03 -1.62
C VAL A 245 -0.81 -6.19 -0.28
N THR A 246 -1.53 -6.46 0.79
CA THR A 246 -0.92 -6.67 2.11
C THR A 246 -0.98 -8.14 2.49
N VAL A 247 0.14 -8.75 2.85
CA VAL A 247 0.23 -10.12 3.35
C VAL A 247 0.73 -10.07 4.78
N ASN A 248 -0.13 -10.44 5.74
CA ASN A 248 0.22 -10.51 7.15
C ASN A 248 0.45 -11.97 7.53
N ASP A 249 1.71 -12.40 7.67
CA ASP A 249 2.07 -13.70 8.22
C ASP A 249 1.91 -13.68 9.73
N LEU A 250 0.90 -14.39 10.21
CA LEU A 250 0.57 -14.52 11.63
C LEU A 250 1.00 -15.87 12.22
N LYS A 251 1.81 -16.65 11.48
CA LYS A 251 2.39 -17.89 12.00
C LYS A 251 3.08 -17.61 13.34
N ASP A 252 2.72 -18.38 14.35
CA ASP A 252 3.26 -18.31 15.72
C ASP A 252 3.15 -16.94 16.40
N VAL A 253 2.25 -16.07 15.93
CA VAL A 253 1.95 -14.81 16.63
C VAL A 253 1.28 -15.10 17.96
N SER A 254 1.86 -14.52 19.03
CA SER A 254 1.26 -14.47 20.35
C SER A 254 0.63 -13.10 20.58
N LEU A 255 -0.67 -13.06 20.90
CA LEU A 255 -1.35 -11.84 21.29
C LEU A 255 -0.92 -11.42 22.70
N ARG A 256 0.14 -10.62 22.79
CA ARG A 256 0.57 -10.03 24.07
C ARG A 256 -0.44 -8.95 24.50
N SER A 257 -0.83 -8.96 25.78
CA SER A 257 -1.78 -8.00 26.35
C SER A 257 -1.10 -6.91 27.19
N THR A 258 0.16 -6.59 26.89
CA THR A 258 0.89 -5.51 27.55
C THR A 258 0.35 -4.15 27.12
N LYS A 259 0.57 -3.12 27.96
CA LYS A 259 0.15 -1.74 27.64
C LYS A 259 0.82 -1.24 26.36
N LEU A 260 2.11 -1.50 26.18
CA LEU A 260 2.89 -1.05 25.02
C LEU A 260 2.43 -1.73 23.73
N ALA A 261 2.22 -3.06 23.74
CA ALA A 261 1.57 -3.77 22.63
C ALA A 261 0.17 -3.21 22.30
N GLY A 262 -0.62 -2.83 23.31
CA GLY A 262 -1.90 -2.15 23.11
C GLY A 262 -1.75 -0.81 22.39
N GLN A 263 -0.77 0.01 22.80
CA GLN A 263 -0.46 1.30 22.17
C GLN A 263 0.06 1.13 20.73
N PHE A 264 0.92 0.14 20.48
CA PHE A 264 1.39 -0.21 19.14
C PHE A 264 0.22 -0.50 18.19
N ARG A 265 -0.73 -1.35 18.62
CA ARG A 265 -1.91 -1.70 17.82
C ARG A 265 -2.87 -0.52 17.64
N ALA A 266 -3.04 0.31 18.66
CA ALA A 266 -3.84 1.53 18.55
C ALA A 266 -3.20 2.53 17.56
N ALA A 267 -1.88 2.70 17.59
CA ALA A 267 -1.14 3.52 16.65
C ALA A 267 -1.28 2.99 15.21
N LEU A 268 -1.12 1.68 14.99
CA LEU A 268 -1.37 1.02 13.70
C LEU A 268 -2.80 1.28 13.20
N GLY A 269 -3.80 1.09 14.06
CA GLY A 269 -5.20 1.31 13.71
C GLY A 269 -5.48 2.76 13.33
N GLY A 270 -4.93 3.72 14.06
CA GLY A 270 -5.04 5.15 13.73
C GLY A 270 -4.33 5.52 12.43
N ALA A 271 -3.11 5.01 12.20
CA ALA A 271 -2.39 5.22 10.94
C ALA A 271 -3.14 4.65 9.74
N ALA A 272 -3.76 3.47 9.90
CA ALA A 272 -4.56 2.86 8.86
C ALA A 272 -5.79 3.71 8.51
N ARG A 273 -6.56 4.16 9.51
CA ARG A 273 -7.75 5.01 9.28
C ARG A 273 -7.38 6.35 8.64
N ARG A 274 -6.38 7.05 9.18
CA ARG A 274 -5.91 8.32 8.59
C ARG A 274 -5.35 8.10 7.19
N GLY A 275 -4.53 7.06 7.01
CA GLY A 275 -3.96 6.68 5.72
C GLY A 275 -5.02 6.36 4.66
N ASP A 276 -6.10 5.68 5.02
CA ASP A 276 -7.19 5.35 4.09
C ASP A 276 -7.98 6.59 3.65
N ARG A 277 -8.10 7.62 4.51
CA ARG A 277 -8.67 8.92 4.13
C ARG A 277 -7.72 9.74 3.24
N LEU A 278 -6.43 9.77 3.56
CA LEU A 278 -5.45 10.57 2.83
C LEU A 278 -5.04 9.96 1.48
N PHE A 279 -5.08 8.63 1.38
CA PHE A 279 -4.68 7.84 0.21
C PHE A 279 -5.79 6.83 -0.15
N PRO A 280 -6.98 7.31 -0.57
CA PRO A 280 -8.10 6.43 -0.87
C PRO A 280 -7.73 5.47 -2.01
N THR A 281 -8.28 4.25 -1.98
CA THR A 281 -8.04 3.22 -3.01
C THR A 281 -6.57 2.85 -3.19
N LEU A 282 -5.71 3.17 -2.22
CA LEU A 282 -4.33 2.68 -2.21
C LEU A 282 -4.26 1.26 -1.63
N ALA A 283 -5.03 1.00 -0.57
CA ALA A 283 -5.12 -0.32 0.03
C ALA A 283 -5.92 -1.26 -0.89
N GLY A 284 -5.30 -2.37 -1.27
CA GLY A 284 -5.92 -3.44 -2.06
C GLY A 284 -6.24 -4.67 -1.21
N PRO A 285 -6.23 -5.88 -1.83
CA PRO A 285 -6.43 -7.13 -1.13
C PRO A 285 -5.50 -7.33 0.07
N THR A 286 -6.06 -7.82 1.17
CA THR A 286 -5.32 -8.18 2.38
C THR A 286 -5.41 -9.69 2.62
N VAL A 287 -4.27 -10.35 2.66
CA VAL A 287 -4.14 -11.76 2.99
C VAL A 287 -3.67 -11.88 4.43
N ILE A 288 -4.44 -12.57 5.26
CA ILE A 288 -4.00 -13.05 6.57
C ILE A 288 -3.46 -14.46 6.38
N ALA A 289 -2.14 -14.58 6.37
CA ALA A 289 -1.41 -15.80 6.12
C ALA A 289 -1.13 -16.57 7.42
N ASN A 290 -1.20 -17.90 7.34
CA ASN A 290 -0.75 -18.84 8.37
C ASN A 290 -1.35 -18.61 9.77
N LEU A 291 -2.60 -18.13 9.83
CA LEU A 291 -3.29 -17.84 11.09
C LEU A 291 -3.35 -19.11 11.98
N PRO A 292 -2.89 -19.05 13.25
CA PRO A 292 -2.96 -20.19 14.16
C PRO A 292 -4.42 -20.63 14.42
N LYS A 293 -4.66 -21.94 14.49
CA LYS A 293 -6.01 -22.51 14.66
C LYS A 293 -6.77 -21.94 15.87
N ALA A 294 -6.07 -21.63 16.96
CA ALA A 294 -6.68 -21.03 18.15
C ALA A 294 -7.25 -19.62 17.87
N ILE A 295 -6.58 -18.82 17.02
CA ILE A 295 -7.03 -17.47 16.62
C ILE A 295 -8.07 -17.55 15.50
N GLN A 296 -8.06 -18.60 14.68
CA GLN A 296 -9.09 -18.82 13.63
C GLN A 296 -10.52 -18.85 14.20
N LEU A 297 -10.71 -19.38 15.41
CA LEU A 297 -12.01 -19.40 16.10
C LEU A 297 -12.52 -17.99 16.47
N LEU A 298 -11.62 -17.00 16.51
CA LEU A 298 -11.91 -15.60 16.82
C LEU A 298 -11.96 -14.72 15.57
N VAL A 299 -11.93 -15.29 14.36
CA VAL A 299 -11.89 -14.52 13.10
C VAL A 299 -13.06 -13.55 12.96
N GLY A 300 -14.25 -13.88 13.50
CA GLY A 300 -15.38 -12.94 13.53
C GLY A 300 -15.12 -11.69 14.40
N LEU A 301 -14.35 -11.84 15.49
CA LEU A 301 -13.89 -10.73 16.34
C LEU A 301 -12.74 -9.96 15.70
N VAL A 302 -11.79 -10.65 15.07
CA VAL A 302 -10.62 -10.06 14.40
C VAL A 302 -11.00 -9.30 13.12
N ALA A 303 -11.95 -9.82 12.34
CA ALA A 303 -12.42 -9.16 11.13
C ALA A 303 -13.05 -7.79 11.45
N ASN A 304 -13.78 -7.67 12.57
CA ASN A 304 -14.40 -6.42 13.01
C ASN A 304 -13.40 -5.32 13.42
N LEU A 305 -12.10 -5.65 13.56
CA LEU A 305 -11.04 -4.67 13.80
C LEU A 305 -10.59 -3.94 12.52
N PHE A 306 -10.96 -4.46 11.35
CA PHE A 306 -10.61 -3.85 10.06
C PHE A 306 -11.75 -2.95 9.56
N PRO A 307 -11.43 -1.79 8.94
CA PRO A 307 -12.42 -0.98 8.22
C PRO A 307 -13.24 -1.83 7.23
N VAL A 308 -14.49 -1.41 6.95
CA VAL A 308 -15.38 -2.12 6.00
C VAL A 308 -14.71 -2.30 4.63
N SER A 309 -13.98 -1.28 4.17
CA SER A 309 -13.20 -1.29 2.93
C SER A 309 -12.19 -2.43 2.88
N VAL A 310 -11.48 -2.66 4.00
CA VAL A 310 -10.48 -3.73 4.12
C VAL A 310 -11.15 -5.10 4.28
N ARG A 311 -12.21 -5.21 5.10
CA ARG A 311 -12.94 -6.47 5.32
C ARG A 311 -13.46 -7.08 4.02
N ARG A 312 -13.89 -6.25 3.06
CA ARG A 312 -14.40 -6.71 1.75
C ARG A 312 -13.35 -7.45 0.93
N PHE A 313 -12.08 -7.08 1.07
CA PHE A 313 -10.96 -7.66 0.33
C PHE A 313 -9.99 -8.40 1.26
N LEU A 314 -10.50 -8.89 2.40
CA LEU A 314 -9.74 -9.68 3.35
C LEU A 314 -9.95 -11.18 3.08
N THR A 315 -8.85 -11.92 2.99
CA THR A 315 -8.86 -13.37 2.80
C THR A 315 -7.86 -14.05 3.72
N PHE A 316 -8.12 -15.32 4.04
CA PHE A 316 -7.27 -16.15 4.88
C PHE A 316 -6.66 -17.26 4.03
N ALA A 317 -5.34 -17.47 4.16
CA ALA A 317 -4.64 -18.51 3.42
C ALA A 317 -3.49 -19.09 4.24
N ARG A 318 -3.00 -20.24 3.80
CA ARG A 318 -1.70 -20.78 4.18
C ARG A 318 -0.73 -20.44 3.05
N ILE A 319 0.41 -19.86 3.37
CA ILE A 319 1.46 -19.50 2.41
C ILE A 319 2.78 -20.04 2.99
N ASP A 320 3.18 -21.22 2.50
CA ASP A 320 4.36 -21.94 3.01
C ASP A 320 5.67 -21.24 2.58
N SER A 321 5.66 -20.48 1.47
CA SER A 321 6.83 -19.73 0.99
C SER A 321 7.34 -18.65 1.95
N LEU A 322 6.58 -18.34 3.02
CA LEU A 322 6.95 -17.37 4.06
C LEU A 322 7.76 -17.97 5.22
N ASP A 323 7.89 -19.29 5.28
CA ASP A 323 8.53 -19.98 6.42
C ASP A 323 10.02 -19.65 6.57
N ASP A 324 10.72 -19.44 5.44
CA ASP A 324 12.17 -19.20 5.41
C ASP A 324 12.56 -17.73 5.65
N GLY A 325 11.59 -16.86 5.95
CA GLY A 325 11.83 -15.44 6.25
C GLY A 325 11.71 -14.50 5.06
N LEU A 326 11.32 -13.26 5.33
CA LEU A 326 11.00 -12.27 4.28
C LEU A 326 12.22 -11.82 3.48
N ARG A 327 13.40 -11.76 4.09
CA ARG A 327 14.63 -11.33 3.42
C ARG A 327 14.94 -12.16 2.17
N ARG A 328 14.58 -13.45 2.19
CA ARG A 328 14.74 -14.36 1.04
C ARG A 328 14.03 -13.83 -0.21
N LEU A 329 12.84 -13.24 -0.04
CA LEU A 329 12.04 -12.67 -1.13
C LEU A 329 12.74 -11.50 -1.84
N LEU A 330 13.67 -10.82 -1.17
CA LEU A 330 14.44 -9.71 -1.76
C LEU A 330 15.66 -10.19 -2.55
N VAL A 331 16.28 -11.29 -2.12
CA VAL A 331 17.57 -11.73 -2.65
C VAL A 331 17.46 -12.90 -3.62
N GLU A 332 16.40 -13.71 -3.54
CA GLU A 332 16.18 -14.88 -4.38
C GLU A 332 14.99 -14.66 -5.33
N PRO A 333 15.25 -14.48 -6.65
CA PRO A 333 14.20 -14.27 -7.64
C PRO A 333 13.17 -15.42 -7.67
N ASP A 334 13.62 -16.66 -7.58
CA ASP A 334 12.73 -17.83 -7.64
C ASP A 334 11.80 -17.88 -6.41
N ALA A 335 12.32 -17.55 -5.22
CA ALA A 335 11.52 -17.45 -4.00
C ALA A 335 10.46 -16.34 -4.12
N SER A 336 10.84 -15.18 -4.69
CA SER A 336 9.89 -14.09 -4.93
C SER A 336 8.80 -14.47 -5.93
N ALA A 337 9.13 -15.20 -6.99
CA ALA A 337 8.17 -15.64 -8.00
C ALA A 337 7.15 -16.65 -7.42
N VAL A 338 7.63 -17.66 -6.68
CA VAL A 338 6.76 -18.64 -6.01
C VAL A 338 5.83 -17.96 -5.01
N PHE A 339 6.35 -17.03 -4.20
CA PHE A 339 5.53 -16.25 -3.28
C PHE A 339 4.44 -15.44 -3.99
N LEU A 340 4.78 -14.78 -5.10
CA LEU A 340 3.80 -14.01 -5.88
C LEU A 340 2.73 -14.91 -6.51
N ASP A 341 3.10 -16.10 -6.95
CA ASP A 341 2.13 -17.10 -7.45
C ASP A 341 1.14 -17.53 -6.35
N ASP A 342 1.62 -17.80 -5.14
CA ASP A 342 0.77 -18.15 -4.00
C ASP A 342 -0.20 -17.00 -3.62
N VAL A 343 0.30 -15.76 -3.65
CA VAL A 343 -0.50 -14.55 -3.38
C VAL A 343 -1.56 -14.35 -4.46
N ASP A 344 -1.19 -14.43 -5.74
CA ASP A 344 -2.14 -14.27 -6.85
C ASP A 344 -3.21 -15.36 -6.83
N ALA A 345 -2.82 -16.63 -6.62
CA ALA A 345 -3.78 -17.73 -6.50
C ALA A 345 -4.78 -17.53 -5.35
N THR A 346 -4.30 -16.98 -4.23
CA THR A 346 -5.12 -16.64 -3.06
C THR A 346 -6.10 -15.50 -3.37
N ILE A 347 -5.61 -14.43 -3.99
CA ILE A 347 -6.44 -13.28 -4.37
C ILE A 347 -7.48 -13.68 -5.41
N ASP A 348 -7.11 -14.45 -6.44
CA ASP A 348 -8.04 -14.93 -7.46
C ASP A 348 -9.15 -15.79 -6.87
N LYS A 349 -8.84 -16.61 -5.87
CA LYS A 349 -9.85 -17.38 -5.14
C LYS A 349 -10.80 -16.48 -4.35
N MET A 350 -10.28 -15.42 -3.71
CA MET A 350 -11.09 -14.42 -3.03
C MET A 350 -12.00 -13.67 -4.01
N LEU A 351 -11.43 -13.10 -5.08
CA LEU A 351 -12.16 -12.34 -6.09
C LEU A 351 -13.25 -13.17 -6.75
N ARG A 352 -13.02 -14.47 -7.01
CA ARG A 352 -14.06 -15.36 -7.56
C ARG A 352 -15.31 -15.47 -6.69
N ARG A 353 -15.18 -15.33 -5.35
CA ARG A 353 -16.28 -15.41 -4.38
C ARG A 353 -17.06 -14.11 -4.24
N LEU A 354 -16.47 -12.98 -4.62
CA LEU A 354 -17.14 -11.69 -4.59
C LEU A 354 -18.28 -11.66 -5.63
N PRO A 355 -19.39 -10.95 -5.38
CA PRO A 355 -20.42 -10.76 -6.40
C PRO A 355 -19.86 -9.91 -7.58
N PRO A 356 -20.40 -10.01 -8.81
CA PRO A 356 -19.81 -9.39 -10.00
C PRO A 356 -19.56 -7.87 -9.87
N ASN A 357 -20.45 -7.15 -9.21
CA ASN A 357 -20.33 -5.72 -8.89
C ASN A 357 -19.18 -5.39 -7.90
N ALA A 358 -18.68 -6.39 -7.17
CA ALA A 358 -17.57 -6.26 -6.24
C ALA A 358 -16.20 -6.66 -6.85
N LYS A 359 -16.17 -7.37 -7.99
CA LYS A 359 -14.95 -7.89 -8.64
C LYS A 359 -14.22 -6.90 -9.54
N GLN A 360 -14.93 -5.86 -9.98
CA GLN A 360 -14.43 -4.92 -10.98
C GLN A 360 -13.21 -4.14 -10.53
#